data_AF-A0ABD0NKZ0-F1
#
_entry.id   AF-A0ABD0NKZ0-F1
#
_cell.length_a   1.000
_cell.length_b   1.000
_cell.length_c   1.000
_cell.angle_alpha   90.00
_cell.angle_beta   90.00
_cell.angle_gamma   90.00
#
_symmetry.space_group_name_H-M   'P 1'
#
loop_
_entity.id
_entity.type
_entity.pdbx_description
1 polymer ?
#
loop_
_entity_poly.entity_id
_entity_poly.type
_entity_poly.pdbx_seq_one_letter_code
_entity_poly.pdbx_strand_id
1 'polypeptide(L)' 'NSHTLMIACVSPADSNIEETINTMRYADRARKIKNKPVLNVDPRAVEMKRLKQQ' A
#
# COMPACT_ATOMS: atom_id res chain seq x y z
N ASN A 1 -3.78 -1.35 8.17
CA ASN A 1 -3.16 -2.64 7.85
C ASN A 1 -3.56 -3.01 6.43
N SER A 2 -2.66 -2.88 5.45
CA SER A 2 -2.99 -3.16 4.05
C SER A 2 -1.73 -3.43 3.22
N HIS A 3 -1.87 -4.32 2.23
CA HIS A 3 -0.96 -4.39 1.09
C HIS A 3 -1.51 -3.43 0.02
N THR A 4 -0.70 -2.43 -0.36
CA THR A 4 -1.18 -1.35 -1.23
C THR A 4 -0.43 -1.36 -2.55
N LEU A 5 -1.19 -1.19 -3.63
CA LEU A 5 -0.70 -0.98 -4.99
C LEU A 5 -1.17 0.39 -5.49
N MET A 6 -0.28 1.11 -6.17
CA MET A 6 -0.62 2.31 -6.91
C MET A 6 -0.27 2.07 -8.39
N ILE A 7 -1.20 2.40 -9.29
CA ILE A 7 -0.98 2.40 -10.74
C ILE A 7 -1.03 3.85 -11.21
N ALA A 8 0.08 4.32 -11.78
CA ALA A 8 0.17 5.66 -12.34
C ALA A 8 -0.18 5.62 -13.84
N CYS A 9 -1.32 6.19 -14.21
CA CYS A 9 -1.75 6.30 -15.61
C CYS A 9 -1.27 7.63 -16.19
N VAL A 10 -0.64 7.61 -17.36
CA VAL A 10 -0.09 8.80 -18.01
C VAL A 10 -0.40 8.81 -19.51
N SER A 11 -0.42 9.99 -20.11
CA SER A 11 -0.62 10.16 -21.55
C SER A 11 0.73 10.26 -22.27
N PRO A 12 0.92 9.62 -23.43
CA PRO A 12 2.15 9.73 -24.20
C PRO A 12 2.23 11.01 -25.06
N ALA A 13 1.17 11.83 -25.10
CA ALA A 13 1.14 13.04 -25.92
C ALA A 13 2.01 14.15 -25.34
N ASP A 14 2.76 14.85 -26.19
CA ASP A 14 3.64 15.96 -25.79
C ASP A 14 2.89 17.09 -25.08
N SER A 15 1.62 17.32 -25.45
CA SER A 15 0.73 18.28 -24.79
C SER A 15 0.52 18.01 -23.30
N ASN A 16 0.79 16.79 -22.83
CA ASN A 16 0.57 16.34 -21.46
C ASN A 16 1.87 16.03 -20.71
N ILE A 17 3.02 16.46 -21.23
CA ILE A 17 4.33 16.11 -20.64
C ILE A 17 4.49 16.64 -19.22
N GLU A 18 4.02 17.85 -18.93
CA GLU A 18 4.11 18.47 -17.60
C GLU A 18 3.32 17.66 -16.55
N GLU A 19 2.07 17.34 -16.86
CA GLU A 19 1.21 16.53 -15.97
C GLU A 19 1.72 15.09 -15.83
N THR A 20 2.29 14.53 -16.89
CA THR A 20 2.92 13.20 -16.87
C THR A 20 4.11 13.17 -15.91
N ILE A 21 4.96 14.21 -15.95
CA ILE A 21 6.08 14.36 -15.02
C ILE A 21 5.59 14.51 -13.58
N ASN A 22 4.56 15.33 -13.35
CA ASN A 22 3.96 15.49 -12.02
C ASN A 22 3.43 14.17 -11.46
N THR A 23 2.73 13.39 -12.30
CA THR A 23 2.24 12.06 -11.97
C THR A 23 3.37 11.09 -11.62
N MET A 24 4.44 11.06 -12.42
CA MET A 24 5.62 10.21 -12.14
C MET A 24 6.34 10.61 -10.85
N ARG A 25 6.50 11.91 -10.59
CA ARG A 25 7.10 12.41 -9.34
C ARG A 25 6.28 12.00 -8.12
N TYR A 26 4.95 12.01 -8.22
CA TYR A 26 4.11 11.49 -7.16
C TYR A 26 4.28 9.98 -6.98
N ALA A 27 4.28 9.21 -8.08
CA ALA A 27 4.48 7.76 -8.04
C ALA A 27 5.82 7.37 -7.38
N ASP A 28 6.91 8.11 -7.66
CA ASP A 28 8.20 7.91 -7.01
C ASP A 28 8.14 8.13 -5.49
N ARG A 29 7.43 9.16 -5.05
CA ARG A 29 7.21 9.42 -3.61
C ARG A 29 6.34 8.34 -2.98
N ALA A 30 5.24 7.97 -3.63
CA ALA A 30 4.30 6.95 -3.15
C ALA A 30 4.98 5.58 -2.97
N ARG A 31 5.91 5.20 -3.86
CA ARG A 31 6.71 3.97 -3.73
C ARG A 31 7.54 3.91 -2.44
N LYS A 32 7.88 5.07 -1.85
CA LYS A 32 8.67 5.13 -0.61
C LYS A 32 7.83 4.92 0.66
N ILE A 33 6.50 4.92 0.54
CA ILE A 33 5.59 4.65 1.67
C ILE A 33 5.74 3.19 2.10
N LYS A 34 6.17 2.97 3.35
CA LYS A 34 6.32 1.63 3.91
C LYS A 34 5.13 1.26 4.79
N ASN A 35 4.27 0.39 4.26
CA ASN A 35 3.21 -0.24 5.05
C ASN A 35 3.79 -1.37 5.92
N LYS A 36 3.18 -1.59 7.08
CA LYS A 36 3.44 -2.74 7.96
C LYS A 36 2.19 -3.60 8.05
N PRO A 37 1.88 -4.40 7.01
CA PRO A 37 0.72 -5.27 7.07
C PRO A 37 0.96 -6.40 8.08
N VAL A 38 -0.08 -6.74 8.84
CA VAL A 38 -0.06 -7.84 9.82
C VAL A 38 -1.17 -8.84 9.51
N LEU A 39 -1.05 -10.08 10.00
CA LEU A 39 -2.15 -11.05 9.89
C LEU A 39 -3.33 -10.55 10.74
N ASN A 40 -4.50 -10.39 10.13
CA ASN A 40 -5.71 -10.02 10.86
C ASN A 40 -6.28 -11.26 11.54
N VAL A 41 -5.89 -11.49 12.80
CA VAL A 41 -6.40 -12.61 13.61
C VAL A 41 -7.48 -12.11 14.54
N ASP A 42 -8.56 -12.89 14.70
CA ASP A 42 -9.60 -12.58 15.69
C ASP A 42 -9.00 -12.56 17.11
N PRO A 43 -9.13 -11.46 17.86
CA PRO A 43 -8.66 -11.37 19.24
C PRO A 43 -9.16 -12.52 20.14
N ARG A 44 -10.40 -13.00 19.93
CA ARG A 44 -10.96 -14.13 20.69
C ARG A 44 -10.27 -15.45 20.37
N ALA A 45 -9.91 -15.66 19.10
CA ALA A 45 -9.18 -16.85 18.68
C ALA A 45 -7.74 -16.85 19.20
N VAL A 46 -7.10 -15.68 19.24
CA VAL A 46 -5.78 -15.49 19.88
C VAL A 46 -5.86 -15.83 21.36
N GLU A 47 -6.87 -15.31 22.06
CA GLU A 47 -7.04 -15.55 23.49
C GLU A 47 -7.36 -17.01 23.81
N MET A 48 -8.25 -17.66 23.05
CA MET A 48 -8.50 -19.10 23.21
C MET A 48 -7.24 -19.94 22.98
N LYS A 49 -6.39 -19.57 22.00
CA LYS A 49 -5.13 -20.28 21.75
C LYS A 49 -4.14 -20.10 22.90
N ARG A 50 -4.04 -18.90 23.47
CA ARG A 50 -3.22 -18.62 24.65
C ARG A 50 -3.66 -19.45 25.86
N LEU A 51 -4.96 -19.50 26.11
CA LEU A 51 -5.54 -20.24 27.23
C LEU A 51 -5.39 -21.76 27.08
N LYS A 52 -5.44 -22.31 25.85
CA LYS A 52 -5.20 -23.74 25.58
C LYS A 52 -3.72 -24.17 25.70
N GLN A 53 -2.79 -23.22 25.73
CA GLN A 53 -1.35 -23.47 25.84
C GLN A 53 -0.83 -23.35 27.28
N GLN A 54 -1.69 -22.95 28.22
CA GLN A 54 -1.46 -23.04 29.66
C GLN A 54 -1.97 -24.38 30.18
#